data_AF-A0A6G0PZD1-F1
#
_entry.id   AF-A0A6G0PZD1-F1
#
_cell.length_a   1.000
_cell.length_b   1.000
_cell.length_c   1.000
_cell.angle_alpha   90.00
_cell.angle_beta   90.00
_cell.angle_gamma   90.00
#
_symmetry.space_group_name_H-M   'P 1'
#
loop_
_entity.id
_entity.type
_entity.pdbx_description
1 polymer ?
#
loop_
_entity_poly.entity_id
_entity_poly.type
_entity_poly.pdbx_seq_one_letter_code
_entity_poly.pdbx_strand_id
1 'polypeptide(L)' 'MSAALSLNLRDANCIKANVEGLQRKTKIFCTLGPACWSEEGLLSLIDAGMNVARFDFSHGDHA' A
#
# COMPACT_ATOMS: atom_id res chain seq x y z
N MET A 1 23.60 5.84 -13.31
CA MET A 1 23.23 7.14 -12.73
C MET A 1 21.77 7.39 -12.99
N SER A 2 20.99 7.48 -11.91
CA SER A 2 19.62 8.01 -11.82
C SER A 2 18.56 7.44 -12.77
N ALA A 3 17.96 6.31 -12.40
CA ALA A 3 16.57 6.04 -12.76
C ALA A 3 15.71 6.65 -11.65
N ALA A 4 15.39 7.93 -11.78
CA ALA A 4 14.34 8.53 -10.97
C ALA A 4 13.03 7.80 -11.32
N LEU A 5 12.61 6.89 -10.45
CA LEU A 5 11.22 6.44 -10.40
C LEU A 5 10.38 7.65 -9.98
N SER A 6 10.04 8.47 -10.96
CA SER A 6 8.86 9.32 -10.91
C SER A 6 7.68 8.38 -10.76
N LEU A 7 7.28 8.10 -9.51
CA LEU A 7 5.97 7.56 -9.18
C LEU A 7 4.97 8.65 -9.58
N ASN A 8 4.62 8.68 -10.86
CA ASN A 8 3.60 9.56 -11.38
C ASN A 8 2.27 9.08 -10.78
N LEU A 9 1.83 9.76 -9.72
CA LEU A 9 0.62 9.49 -8.95
C LEU A 9 -0.69 9.72 -9.76
N ARG A 10 -0.61 9.71 -11.10
CA ARG A 10 -1.72 9.99 -12.02
C ARG A 10 -2.48 8.74 -12.43
N ASP A 11 -1.86 7.56 -12.38
CA ASP A 11 -2.50 6.30 -12.72
C ASP A 11 -2.96 5.54 -11.47
N ALA A 12 -3.93 6.12 -10.76
CA ALA A 12 -4.57 5.52 -9.57
C ALA A 12 -5.38 4.22 -9.86
N ASN A 13 -5.19 3.60 -11.03
CA ASN A 13 -5.89 2.38 -11.44
C ASN A 13 -5.44 1.14 -10.65
N CYS A 14 -4.18 1.11 -10.16
CA CYS A 14 -3.70 0.03 -9.28
C CYS A 14 -4.38 0.01 -7.90
N ILE A 15 -5.10 1.07 -7.53
CA ILE A 15 -5.82 1.16 -6.26
C ILE A 15 -7.21 0.49 -6.33
N LYS A 16 -7.70 0.13 -7.52
CA LYS A 16 -8.99 -0.56 -7.66
C LYS A 16 -8.82 -2.07 -7.47
N ALA A 17 -8.49 -2.50 -6.25
CA ALA A 17 -8.58 -3.92 -5.91
C ALA A 17 -10.03 -4.38 -6.08
N ASN A 18 -10.25 -5.21 -7.09
CA ASN A 18 -11.56 -5.70 -7.53
C ASN A 18 -11.98 -6.84 -6.59
N VAL A 19 -12.56 -6.51 -5.42
CA VAL A 19 -13.25 -7.52 -4.61
C VAL A 19 -14.58 -7.81 -5.30
N GLU A 20 -14.80 -9.09 -5.62
CA GLU A 20 -15.96 -9.56 -6.38
C GLU A 20 -17.27 -8.99 -5.82
N GLY A 21 -18.02 -8.29 -6.66
CA GLY A 21 -19.40 -7.88 -6.39
C GLY A 21 -19.66 -6.39 -6.19
N LEU A 22 -18.69 -5.58 -5.74
CA LEU A 22 -18.87 -4.13 -5.66
C LEU A 22 -17.54 -3.38 -5.60
N GLN A 23 -17.32 -2.47 -6.55
CA GLN A 23 -16.20 -1.53 -6.50
C GLN A 23 -16.39 -0.58 -5.32
N ARG A 24 -15.69 -0.84 -4.20
CA ARG A 24 -15.61 0.10 -3.08
C ARG A 24 -15.05 1.44 -3.55
N LYS A 25 -15.79 2.52 -3.30
CA LYS A 25 -15.38 3.88 -3.68
C LYS A 25 -14.29 4.44 -2.75
N THR A 26 -14.30 4.01 -1.49
CA THR A 26 -13.38 4.46 -0.44
C THR A 26 -12.12 3.61 -0.43
N LYS A 27 -10.96 4.27 -0.33
CA LYS A 27 -9.64 3.63 -0.26
C LYS A 27 -9.24 3.36 1.19
N ILE A 28 -8.55 2.25 1.44
CA ILE A 28 -8.04 1.86 2.76
C ILE A 28 -6.54 2.15 2.86
N PHE A 29 -6.16 2.95 3.85
CA PHE A 29 -4.77 3.25 4.17
C PHE A 29 -4.36 2.44 5.40
N CYS A 30 -3.24 1.73 5.33
CA CYS A 30 -2.68 0.98 6.47
C CYS A 30 -1.30 1.53 6.81
N THR A 31 -1.06 1.84 8.08
CA THR A 31 0.29 2.19 8.55
C THR A 31 1.09 0.92 8.71
N LEU A 32 2.24 0.83 8.04
CA LEU A 32 3.12 -0.33 8.15
C LEU A 32 3.94 -0.27 9.44
N GLY A 33 4.19 -1.43 10.02
CA GLY A 33 4.94 -1.58 11.25
C GLY A 33 5.22 -3.04 11.57
N PRO A 34 5.82 -3.33 12.73
CA PRO A 34 6.29 -4.67 13.10
C PRO A 34 5.24 -5.77 13.01
N ALA A 35 3.96 -5.44 13.18
CA ALA A 35 2.85 -6.38 13.09
C ALA A 35 2.61 -6.97 11.69
N CYS A 36 3.17 -6.38 10.63
CA CYS A 36 2.96 -6.78 9.24
C CYS A 36 4.25 -6.74 8.39
N TRP A 37 5.42 -6.91 9.00
CA TRP A 37 6.72 -6.93 8.29
C TRP A 37 6.98 -8.22 7.51
N SER A 38 6.27 -9.31 7.82
CA SER A 38 6.37 -10.53 7.02
C SER A 38 5.62 -10.38 5.69
N GLU A 39 6.08 -11.11 4.68
CA GLU A 39 5.43 -11.14 3.37
C GLU A 39 3.97 -11.61 3.49
N GLU A 40 3.71 -12.62 4.32
CA GLU A 40 2.38 -13.14 4.59
C GLU A 40 1.48 -12.09 5.27
N GLY A 41 2.06 -11.28 6.17
CA GLY A 41 1.36 -10.19 6.83
C GLY A 41 0.92 -9.13 5.82
N LEU A 42 1.81 -8.74 4.91
CA LEU A 42 1.49 -7.78 3.86
C LEU A 42 0.46 -8.31 2.86
N LEU A 43 0.58 -9.58 2.45
CA LEU A 43 -0.40 -10.28 1.60
C LEU A 43 -1.78 -10.28 2.24
N SER A 44 -1.87 -10.61 3.53
CA SER A 44 -3.15 -10.61 4.26
C SER A 44 -3.82 -9.23 4.28
N LEU A 45 -3.03 -8.15 4.35
CA LEU A 45 -3.55 -6.79 4.28
C LEU A 45 -4.06 -6.44 2.89
N ILE A 46 -3.35 -6.87 1.83
CA ILE A 46 -3.77 -6.67 0.44
C ILE A 46 -5.08 -7.41 0.17
N ASP A 47 -5.16 -8.68 0.57
CA ASP A 47 -6.35 -9.52 0.42
C ASP A 47 -7.55 -8.98 1.22
N ALA A 48 -7.29 -8.45 2.42
CA ALA A 48 -8.30 -7.75 3.23
C ALA A 48 -8.73 -6.40 2.63
N GLY A 49 -7.99 -5.88 1.65
CA GLY A 49 -8.37 -4.71 0.85
C GLY A 49 -7.53 -3.45 1.05
N MET A 50 -6.35 -3.54 1.65
CA MET A 50 -5.39 -2.43 1.71
C MET A 50 -5.12 -1.86 0.31
N ASN A 51 -5.17 -0.53 0.21
CA ASN A 51 -4.96 0.19 -1.05
C ASN A 51 -3.67 1.00 -1.05
N VAL A 52 -3.30 1.55 0.09
CA VAL A 52 -2.14 2.42 0.24
C VAL A 52 -1.42 2.06 1.53
N ALA A 53 -0.12 1.79 1.42
CA ALA A 53 0.76 1.68 2.56
C ALA A 53 1.20 3.09 3.01
N ARG A 54 1.07 3.36 4.32
CA ARG A 54 1.60 4.55 4.97
C ARG A 54 2.87 4.15 5.74
N PHE A 55 3.98 4.80 5.41
CA PHE A 55 5.20 4.75 6.20
C PHE A 55 5.20 5.90 7.20
N ASP A 56 5.32 5.58 8.49
CA ASP A 56 5.41 6.58 9.56
C ASP A 56 6.87 6.85 9.90
N PHE A 57 7.44 7.89 9.29
CA PHE A 57 8.84 8.30 9.47
C PHE A 57 9.13 9.00 10.81
N SER A 58 8.17 9.04 11.74
CA SER A 58 8.47 9.42 13.13
C SER A 58 9.39 8.41 13.81
N HIS A 59 9.48 7.19 13.28
CA HIS A 59 10.33 6.10 13.73
C HIS A 59 11.06 5.47 12.53
N GLY A 60 12.22 4.84 12.79
CA GLY A 60 13.05 4.21 11.75
C GLY A 60 13.96 5.19 11.01
N ASP A 61 14.83 4.63 10.16
CA ASP A 61 15.71 5.37 9.27
C ASP A 61 15.55 4.87 7.82
N HIS A 62 16.33 5.43 6.91
CA HIS A 62 16.25 5.14 5.47
C HIS A 62 17.17 3.97 5.04
N ALA A 63 17.90 3.35 5.98
CA ALA A 63 19.03 2.48 5.69
C ALA A 63 18.64 1.10 5.12
#